data_AF-A0A1U8N6V0-F1
#
_entry.id   AF-A0A1U8N6V0-F1
#
_cell.length_a   1.000
_cell.length_b   1.000
_cell.length_c   1.000
_cell.angle_alpha   90.00
_cell.angle_beta   90.00
_cell.angle_gamma   90.00
#
_symmetry.space_group_name_H-M   'P 1'
#
loop_
_entity.id
_entity.type
_entity.pdbx_description
1 polymer ?
#
loop_
_entity_poly.entity_id
_entity_poly.type
_entity_poly.pdbx_seq_one_letter_code
_entity_poly.pdbx_strand_id
1 'polypeptide(L)'
;MATETSVDYDRTKELTQFDDTKAGVKGLVDAGILNIPKIFVRPAEDLAAEELNSGHKNVEVPIIDISNIGDSIRRQEIVNEVKIASGEWGFFQVINHGIPLSVLDEMIEGIRLFNEQDLELKKELYSRDSAKKVKFHSNFDLYTSETVDWRDTLQLTFLDSDPDPSQMPSVCRKSTMEYFKHMKKLGETLFELLSEALGLQADHLNSVGYSKGCSIVTHYYPPCPQPELTLGVRKHADAGILTMLLQNHIGGLQVLHNGQWFDIHPTRGFIK
;
A
#
# COMPACT_ATOMS: atom_id res chain seq x y z
N MET A 1 -29.35 7.46 39.89
CA MET A 1 -28.20 6.76 39.29
C MET A 1 -27.49 7.75 38.42
N ALA A 2 -26.29 8.17 38.85
CA ALA A 2 -25.54 9.23 38.22
C ALA A 2 -25.10 8.81 36.81
N THR A 3 -25.43 9.63 35.83
CA THR A 3 -24.83 9.64 34.51
C THR A 3 -23.32 9.84 34.68
N GLU A 4 -22.53 8.81 34.38
CA GLU A 4 -21.09 8.95 34.24
C GLU A 4 -20.82 10.01 33.18
N THR A 5 -20.34 11.16 33.63
CA THR A 5 -19.83 12.25 32.81
C THR A 5 -18.75 11.69 31.91
N SER A 6 -18.99 11.66 30.59
CA SER A 6 -17.94 11.38 29.62
C SER A 6 -16.83 12.39 29.85
N VAL A 7 -15.67 11.92 30.28
CA VAL A 7 -14.45 12.71 30.32
C VAL A 7 -14.29 13.35 28.93
N ASP A 8 -14.17 14.67 28.91
CA ASP A 8 -14.01 15.49 27.71
C ASP A 8 -12.86 14.92 26.86
N TYR A 9 -13.21 14.16 25.82
CA TYR A 9 -12.25 13.46 24.99
C TYR A 9 -11.62 14.46 24.03
N ASP A 10 -10.40 14.89 24.36
CA ASP A 10 -9.60 15.75 23.51
C ASP A 10 -8.82 14.91 22.47
N ARG A 11 -9.45 14.70 21.32
CA ARG A 11 -8.85 13.99 20.17
C ARG A 11 -7.55 14.66 19.71
N THR A 12 -7.48 15.98 19.70
CA THR A 12 -6.31 16.73 19.24
C THR A 12 -5.12 16.44 20.14
N LYS A 13 -5.34 16.42 21.46
CA LYS A 13 -4.30 16.04 22.42
C LYS A 13 -3.82 14.60 22.23
N GLU A 14 -4.73 13.65 22.01
CA GLU A 14 -4.35 12.23 21.77
C GLU A 14 -3.52 12.09 20.48
N LEU A 15 -3.92 12.75 19.39
CA LEU A 15 -3.15 12.78 18.14
C LEU A 15 -1.75 13.36 18.33
N THR A 16 -1.63 14.51 19.00
CA THR A 16 -0.34 15.16 19.26
C THR A 16 0.55 14.27 20.12
N GLN A 17 0.01 13.65 21.18
CA GLN A 17 0.76 12.72 22.02
C GLN A 17 1.27 11.51 21.24
N PHE A 18 0.44 10.93 20.38
CA PHE A 18 0.83 9.84 19.50
C PHE A 18 1.95 10.27 18.53
N ASP A 19 1.77 11.41 17.87
CA ASP A 19 2.71 11.94 16.88
C ASP A 19 4.07 12.34 17.47
N ASP A 20 4.07 12.95 18.66
CA ASP A 20 5.26 13.39 19.39
C ASP A 20 6.18 12.22 19.76
N THR A 21 5.63 11.01 19.92
CA THR A 21 6.46 9.81 20.16
C THR A 21 7.37 9.50 18.97
N LYS A 22 6.92 9.84 17.75
CA LYS A 22 7.56 9.47 16.48
C LYS A 22 7.80 7.96 16.32
N ALA A 23 7.12 7.16 17.14
CA ALA A 23 7.30 5.72 17.20
C ALA A 23 6.32 4.95 16.32
N GLY A 24 5.24 5.62 15.94
CA GLY A 24 4.17 5.07 15.14
C GLY A 24 3.39 3.96 15.85
N VAL A 25 2.58 3.25 15.09
CA VAL A 25 1.71 2.18 15.58
C VAL A 25 2.55 1.02 16.13
N LYS A 26 3.69 0.69 15.49
CA LYS A 26 4.62 -0.32 16.00
C LYS A 26 5.13 0.04 17.40
N GLY A 27 5.38 1.33 17.68
CA GLY A 27 5.75 1.79 19.01
C GLY A 27 4.70 1.54 20.09
N LEU A 28 3.41 1.64 19.73
CA LEU A 28 2.31 1.29 20.64
C LEU A 28 2.31 -0.22 20.94
N VAL A 29 2.49 -1.04 19.91
CA VAL A 29 2.55 -2.51 20.06
C VAL A 29 3.74 -2.93 20.91
N ASP A 30 4.92 -2.31 20.70
CA ASP A 30 6.12 -2.58 21.50
C ASP A 30 5.96 -2.16 22.96
N ALA A 31 5.10 -1.18 23.25
CA ALA A 31 4.72 -0.78 24.60
C ALA A 31 3.72 -1.75 25.27
N GLY A 32 3.24 -2.78 24.56
CA GLY A 32 2.38 -3.81 25.10
C GLY A 32 0.95 -3.35 25.40
N ILE A 33 0.41 -2.42 24.60
CA ILE A 33 -0.96 -1.95 24.79
C ILE A 33 -1.96 -3.09 24.64
N LEU A 34 -2.97 -3.11 25.52
CA LEU A 34 -4.07 -4.08 25.48
C LEU A 34 -5.30 -3.53 24.75
N ASN A 35 -5.46 -2.21 24.75
CA ASN A 35 -6.54 -1.52 24.05
C ASN A 35 -5.95 -0.50 23.09
N ILE A 36 -6.57 -0.35 21.92
CA ILE A 36 -6.14 0.65 20.93
C ILE A 36 -6.57 2.06 21.38
N PRO A 37 -5.76 3.10 21.12
CA PRO A 37 -6.15 4.50 21.36
C PRO A 37 -7.42 4.88 20.58
N LYS A 38 -8.20 5.83 21.12
CA LYS A 38 -9.54 6.14 20.57
C LYS A 38 -9.45 6.74 19.16
N ILE A 39 -8.36 7.42 18.83
CA ILE A 39 -8.04 7.87 17.46
C ILE A 39 -8.05 6.77 16.38
N PHE A 40 -7.85 5.49 16.74
CA PHE A 40 -7.88 4.35 15.81
C PHE A 40 -9.23 3.64 15.72
N VAL A 41 -10.14 3.92 16.67
CA VAL A 41 -11.45 3.27 16.75
C VAL A 41 -12.37 3.89 15.71
N ARG A 42 -12.89 3.07 14.80
CA ARG A 42 -13.84 3.50 13.77
C ARG A 42 -15.19 3.91 14.37
N PRO A 43 -15.94 4.80 13.70
CA PRO A 43 -17.31 5.15 14.08
C PRO A 43 -18.20 3.91 14.18
N ALA A 44 -19.17 3.92 15.09
CA ALA A 44 -20.07 2.78 15.32
C ALA A 44 -20.91 2.44 14.08
N GLU A 45 -21.22 3.45 13.26
CA GLU A 45 -21.95 3.31 12.00
C GLU A 45 -21.16 2.51 10.97
N ASP A 46 -19.85 2.72 10.89
CA ASP A 46 -18.96 1.98 9.99
C ASP A 46 -18.84 0.51 10.44
N LEU A 47 -18.72 0.27 11.74
CA LEU A 47 -18.66 -1.08 12.32
C LEU A 47 -19.96 -1.86 12.03
N ALA A 48 -21.11 -1.23 12.24
CA ALA A 48 -22.41 -1.84 11.98
C ALA A 48 -22.64 -2.13 10.47
N ALA A 49 -22.15 -1.25 9.59
CA ALA A 49 -22.24 -1.45 8.15
C ALA A 49 -21.39 -2.64 7.65
N GLU A 50 -20.26 -2.92 8.29
CA GLU A 50 -19.40 -4.05 7.95
C GLU A 50 -20.01 -5.38 8.38
N GLU A 51 -20.61 -5.45 9.57
CA GLU A 51 -21.33 -6.65 10.04
C GLU A 51 -22.43 -7.08 9.05
N LEU A 52 -23.13 -6.12 8.45
CA LEU A 52 -24.17 -6.35 7.44
C LEU A 52 -23.61 -6.84 6.09
N ASN A 53 -22.34 -6.57 5.80
CA ASN A 53 -21.66 -6.94 4.55
C ASN A 53 -20.73 -8.16 4.70
N SER A 54 -20.78 -8.88 5.83
CA SER A 54 -19.91 -10.01 6.22
C SER A 54 -19.99 -11.27 5.32
N GLY A 55 -20.61 -11.18 4.15
CA GLY A 55 -20.57 -12.21 3.12
C GLY A 55 -19.27 -12.15 2.30
N HIS A 56 -18.12 -12.40 2.94
CA HIS A 56 -16.83 -12.49 2.26
C HIS A 56 -16.87 -13.66 1.28
N LYS A 57 -17.04 -13.37 -0.01
CA LYS A 57 -16.91 -14.36 -1.07
C LYS A 57 -15.48 -14.32 -1.57
N ASN A 58 -14.90 -15.49 -1.77
CA ASN A 58 -13.69 -15.60 -2.57
C ASN A 58 -14.10 -15.40 -4.02
N VAL A 59 -13.68 -14.29 -4.62
CA VAL A 59 -13.73 -14.13 -6.07
C VAL A 59 -12.31 -14.12 -6.61
N GLU A 60 -12.12 -14.86 -7.68
CA GLU A 60 -10.90 -14.82 -8.46
C GLU A 60 -10.91 -13.53 -9.27
N VAL A 61 -10.20 -12.51 -8.75
CA VAL A 61 -9.86 -11.32 -9.54
C VAL A 61 -9.09 -11.75 -10.80
N PRO A 62 -9.19 -11.00 -11.91
CA PRO A 62 -8.49 -11.35 -13.15
C PRO A 62 -7.00 -11.56 -12.91
N ILE A 63 -6.44 -12.64 -13.44
CA ILE A 63 -5.02 -12.94 -13.43
C ILE A 63 -4.52 -12.87 -14.86
N ILE A 64 -3.52 -12.04 -15.11
CA ILE A 64 -2.92 -11.79 -16.42
C ILE A 64 -1.51 -12.37 -16.45
N ASP A 65 -1.32 -13.36 -17.31
CA ASP A 65 -0.01 -13.97 -17.56
C ASP A 65 0.71 -13.20 -18.66
N ILE A 66 1.76 -12.46 -18.30
CA ILE A 66 2.51 -11.65 -19.27
C ILE A 66 3.76 -12.38 -19.83
N SER A 67 3.80 -13.71 -19.71
CA SER A 67 4.81 -14.51 -20.40
C SER A 67 4.71 -14.34 -21.93
N ASN A 68 5.86 -14.43 -22.60
CA ASN A 68 5.98 -14.34 -24.06
C ASN A 68 5.36 -13.06 -24.67
N ILE A 69 5.31 -11.95 -23.94
CA ILE A 69 4.78 -10.65 -24.40
C ILE A 69 5.44 -10.09 -25.67
N GLY A 70 6.59 -10.62 -26.08
CA GLY A 70 7.26 -10.28 -27.33
C GLY A 70 6.65 -10.93 -28.58
N ASP A 71 5.83 -11.97 -28.42
CA ASP A 71 5.06 -12.56 -29.52
C ASP A 71 3.84 -11.69 -29.84
N SER A 72 3.60 -11.40 -31.12
CA SER A 72 2.56 -10.46 -31.54
C SER A 72 1.14 -10.94 -31.27
N ILE A 73 0.89 -12.25 -31.41
CA ILE A 73 -0.42 -12.85 -31.14
C ILE A 73 -0.65 -12.82 -29.63
N ARG A 74 0.31 -13.30 -28.83
CA ARG A 74 0.20 -13.29 -27.38
C ARG A 74 0.06 -11.88 -26.81
N ARG A 75 0.79 -10.90 -27.34
CA ARG A 75 0.65 -9.50 -26.92
C ARG A 75 -0.78 -9.00 -27.14
N GLN A 76 -1.39 -9.30 -28.28
CA GLN A 76 -2.75 -8.87 -28.58
C GLN A 76 -3.79 -9.49 -27.63
N GLU A 77 -3.59 -10.75 -27.22
CA GLU A 77 -4.39 -11.41 -26.19
C GLU A 77 -4.22 -10.72 -24.83
N ILE A 78 -2.98 -10.49 -24.39
CA ILE A 78 -2.68 -9.78 -23.13
C ILE A 78 -3.32 -8.39 -23.13
N VAL A 79 -3.22 -7.64 -24.22
CA VAL A 79 -3.86 -6.31 -24.35
C VAL A 79 -5.38 -6.40 -24.14
N ASN A 80 -6.02 -7.44 -24.68
CA ASN A 80 -7.45 -7.64 -24.49
C ASN A 80 -7.81 -8.07 -23.06
N GLU A 81 -6.99 -8.93 -22.43
CA GLU A 81 -7.13 -9.31 -21.02
C GLU A 81 -7.02 -8.07 -20.11
N VAL A 82 -6.01 -7.22 -20.32
CA VAL A 82 -5.82 -5.94 -19.59
C VAL A 82 -7.01 -5.03 -19.80
N LYS A 83 -7.50 -4.88 -21.04
CA LYS A 83 -8.66 -4.04 -21.35
C LYS A 83 -9.90 -4.45 -20.57
N ILE A 84 -10.21 -5.76 -20.56
CA ILE A 84 -11.38 -6.30 -19.85
C ILE A 84 -11.21 -6.13 -18.35
N ALA A 85 -10.06 -6.52 -17.80
CA ALA A 85 -9.82 -6.42 -16.37
C ALA A 85 -9.84 -4.97 -15.86
N SER A 86 -9.20 -4.04 -16.57
CA SER A 86 -9.24 -2.61 -16.22
C SER A 86 -10.65 -2.00 -16.36
N GLY A 87 -11.42 -2.42 -17.37
CA GLY A 87 -12.77 -1.88 -17.62
C GLY A 87 -13.84 -2.41 -16.69
N GLU A 88 -13.78 -3.69 -16.32
CA GLU A 88 -14.79 -4.33 -15.47
C GLU A 88 -14.43 -4.28 -13.99
N TRP A 89 -13.16 -4.49 -13.65
CA TRP A 89 -12.70 -4.60 -12.27
C TRP A 89 -11.96 -3.36 -11.78
N GLY A 90 -11.15 -2.73 -12.63
CA GLY A 90 -10.17 -1.74 -12.19
C GLY A 90 -9.05 -2.35 -11.34
N PHE A 91 -8.92 -3.67 -11.31
CA PHE A 91 -7.96 -4.43 -10.51
C PHE A 91 -7.63 -5.76 -11.18
N PHE A 92 -6.37 -6.19 -11.18
CA PHE A 92 -5.95 -7.50 -11.67
C PHE A 92 -4.60 -7.91 -11.08
N GLN A 93 -4.31 -9.20 -11.11
CA GLN A 93 -3.00 -9.72 -10.71
C GLN A 93 -2.17 -10.01 -11.96
N VAL A 94 -0.86 -9.78 -11.88
CA VAL A 94 0.11 -10.06 -12.93
C VAL A 94 1.03 -11.19 -12.49
N ILE A 95 1.21 -12.18 -13.35
CA ILE A 95 2.12 -13.31 -13.16
C ILE A 95 3.11 -13.43 -14.31
N ASN A 96 4.18 -14.19 -14.09
CA ASN A 96 5.25 -14.40 -15.07
C ASN A 96 5.86 -13.08 -15.59
N HIS A 97 5.88 -12.06 -14.75
CA HIS A 97 6.43 -10.72 -15.04
C HIS A 97 7.96 -10.66 -15.10
N GLY A 98 8.66 -11.78 -14.89
CA GLY A 98 10.11 -11.89 -15.03
C GLY A 98 10.94 -11.30 -13.88
N ILE A 99 10.30 -10.83 -12.79
CA ILE A 99 11.00 -10.34 -11.60
C ILE A 99 11.40 -11.56 -10.76
N PRO A 100 12.69 -11.73 -10.39
CA PRO A 100 13.11 -12.85 -9.57
C PRO A 100 12.42 -12.84 -8.20
N LEU A 101 11.96 -14.01 -7.74
CA LEU A 101 11.28 -14.13 -6.44
C LEU A 101 12.15 -13.62 -5.28
N SER A 102 13.47 -13.81 -5.35
CA SER A 102 14.40 -13.28 -4.34
C SER A 102 14.35 -11.77 -4.22
N VAL A 103 14.13 -11.02 -5.31
CA VAL A 103 14.00 -9.55 -5.26
C VAL A 103 12.75 -9.14 -4.50
N LEU A 104 11.64 -9.86 -4.71
CA LEU A 104 10.38 -9.61 -4.01
C LEU A 104 10.49 -9.95 -2.52
N ASP A 105 11.08 -11.11 -2.21
CA ASP A 105 11.27 -11.56 -0.84
C ASP A 105 12.22 -10.63 -0.07
N GLU A 106 13.34 -10.20 -0.68
CA GLU A 106 14.30 -9.25 -0.09
C GLU A 106 13.69 -7.86 0.12
N MET A 107 12.76 -7.43 -0.74
CA MET A 107 12.04 -6.17 -0.55
C MET A 107 11.14 -6.24 0.68
N ILE A 108 10.33 -7.29 0.81
CA ILE A 108 9.46 -7.50 1.98
C ILE A 108 10.30 -7.58 3.26
N GLU A 109 11.38 -8.36 3.25
CA GLU A 109 12.26 -8.52 4.39
C GLU A 109 12.98 -7.22 4.76
N GLY A 110 13.46 -6.45 3.77
CA GLY A 110 14.10 -5.16 4.02
C GLY A 110 13.17 -4.17 4.72
N ILE A 111 11.90 -4.10 4.31
CA ILE A 111 10.90 -3.24 4.96
C ILE A 111 10.54 -3.75 6.35
N ARG A 112 10.46 -5.07 6.56
CA ARG A 112 10.27 -5.66 7.88
C ARG A 112 11.40 -5.25 8.83
N LEU A 113 12.65 -5.47 8.40
CA LEU A 113 13.84 -5.09 9.17
C LEU A 113 13.90 -3.58 9.46
N PHE A 114 13.49 -2.73 8.51
CA PHE A 114 13.35 -1.30 8.75
C PHE A 114 12.37 -0.98 9.88
N ASN A 115 11.21 -1.63 9.92
CA ASN A 115 10.19 -1.35 10.94
C ASN A 115 10.50 -1.99 12.30
N GLU A 116 11.26 -3.08 12.31
CA GLU A 116 11.68 -3.81 13.52
C GLU A 116 12.99 -3.31 14.14
N GLN A 117 13.71 -2.38 13.48
CA GLN A 117 14.92 -1.80 14.06
C GLN A 117 14.63 -0.87 15.27
N ASP A 118 15.71 -0.48 15.95
CA ASP A 118 15.66 0.45 17.07
C ASP A 118 14.90 1.74 16.74
N LEU A 119 14.05 2.17 17.67
CA LEU A 119 13.20 3.34 17.52
C LEU A 119 13.98 4.60 17.16
N GLU A 120 15.14 4.82 17.78
CA GLU A 120 15.93 6.03 17.55
C GLU A 120 16.40 6.16 16.09
N LEU A 121 16.73 5.06 15.42
CA LEU A 121 17.08 5.06 13.99
C LEU A 121 15.88 5.41 13.11
N LYS A 122 14.68 4.93 13.46
CA LYS A 122 13.44 5.28 12.73
C LYS A 122 13.08 6.76 12.92
N LYS A 123 13.31 7.31 14.11
CA LYS A 123 13.00 8.72 14.43
C LYS A 123 13.78 9.71 13.58
N GLU A 124 15.00 9.38 13.14
CA GLU A 124 15.80 10.21 12.22
C GLU A 124 15.07 10.46 10.88
N LEU A 125 14.29 9.48 10.45
CA LEU A 125 13.51 9.55 9.21
C LEU A 125 12.09 10.06 9.43
N TYR A 126 11.62 10.13 10.67
CA TYR A 126 10.27 10.57 10.99
C TYR A 126 10.03 12.00 10.49
N SER A 127 8.99 12.19 9.68
CA SER A 127 8.63 13.52 9.20
C SER A 127 7.22 13.58 8.65
N ARG A 128 6.53 14.69 8.92
CA ARG A 128 5.28 15.06 8.24
C ARG A 128 5.48 16.01 7.06
N ASP A 129 6.70 16.45 6.79
CA ASP A 129 6.99 17.35 5.68
C ASP A 129 6.74 16.66 4.33
N SER A 130 5.89 17.26 3.50
CA SER A 130 5.57 16.75 2.16
C SER A 130 6.74 16.90 1.18
N ALA A 131 7.66 17.84 1.42
CA ALA A 131 8.84 18.05 0.57
C ALA A 131 9.94 17.00 0.79
N LYS A 132 9.93 16.29 1.94
CA LYS A 132 10.94 15.27 2.24
C LYS A 132 10.70 14.02 1.39
N LYS A 133 11.69 13.68 0.53
CA LYS A 133 11.63 12.56 -0.43
C LYS A 133 11.63 11.18 0.23
N VAL A 134 12.39 11.01 1.31
CA VAL A 134 12.42 9.76 2.10
C VAL A 134 11.98 10.08 3.52
N LYS A 135 10.87 9.49 3.95
CA LYS A 135 10.31 9.76 5.27
C LYS A 135 9.55 8.58 5.84
N PHE A 136 9.65 8.46 7.15
CA PHE A 136 8.83 7.57 7.96
C PHE A 136 7.71 8.37 8.62
N HIS A 137 6.50 7.83 8.68
CA HIS A 137 5.37 8.44 9.37
C HIS A 137 4.25 7.43 9.62
N SER A 138 3.32 7.78 10.50
CA SER A 138 2.05 7.07 10.65
C SER A 138 0.94 8.00 10.19
N ASN A 139 0.23 7.59 9.13
CA ASN A 139 -0.84 8.33 8.47
C ASN A 139 -0.41 9.72 7.94
N PHE A 140 -0.36 9.89 6.63
CA PHE A 140 0.01 11.19 6.03
C PHE A 140 -1.04 12.27 6.34
N ASP A 141 -2.29 11.86 6.55
CA ASP A 141 -3.47 12.67 6.80
C ASP A 141 -3.87 12.74 8.30
N LEU A 142 -3.00 12.32 9.23
CA LEU A 142 -3.29 12.13 10.67
C LEU A 142 -4.23 13.19 11.30
N TYR A 143 -3.96 14.48 11.04
CA TYR A 143 -4.70 15.60 11.64
C TYR A 143 -6.00 15.98 10.90
N THR A 144 -6.21 15.44 9.71
CA THR A 144 -7.38 15.71 8.85
C THR A 144 -8.33 14.52 8.75
N SER A 145 -7.85 13.30 8.97
CA SER A 145 -8.69 12.09 8.99
C SER A 145 -9.63 12.10 10.19
N GLU A 146 -10.82 11.55 10.02
CA GLU A 146 -11.75 11.28 11.13
C GLU A 146 -11.23 10.14 12.02
N THR A 147 -10.73 9.06 11.40
CA THR A 147 -10.12 7.90 12.07
C THR A 147 -8.72 7.67 11.51
N VAL A 148 -7.80 7.26 12.37
CA VAL A 148 -6.40 6.96 12.04
C VAL A 148 -6.28 5.50 11.64
N ASP A 149 -5.56 5.20 10.54
CA ASP A 149 -5.32 3.83 10.11
C ASP A 149 -4.26 3.15 10.99
N TRP A 150 -4.42 1.85 11.27
CA TRP A 150 -3.48 1.02 12.03
C TRP A 150 -2.28 0.59 11.17
N ARG A 151 -1.45 1.57 10.78
CA ARG A 151 -0.25 1.35 9.96
C ARG A 151 0.86 2.36 10.23
N ASP A 152 2.07 1.90 9.95
CA ASP A 152 3.23 2.75 9.75
C ASP A 152 3.65 2.74 8.28
N THR A 153 4.25 3.83 7.82
CA THR A 153 4.60 4.03 6.41
C THR A 153 6.03 4.55 6.28
N LEU A 154 6.86 3.83 5.54
CA LEU A 154 8.07 4.39 4.93
C LEU A 154 7.75 4.75 3.48
N GLN A 155 7.86 6.03 3.17
CA GLN A 155 7.60 6.58 1.84
C GLN A 155 8.91 7.03 1.19
N LEU A 156 9.10 6.64 -0.06
CA LEU A 156 10.16 7.10 -0.93
C LEU A 156 9.54 7.69 -2.20
N THR A 157 9.88 8.94 -2.50
CA THR A 157 9.35 9.67 -3.67
C THR A 157 10.48 9.99 -4.63
N PHE A 158 10.33 9.54 -5.88
CA PHE A 158 11.30 9.71 -6.96
C PHE A 158 10.65 10.54 -8.06
N LEU A 159 10.93 11.84 -8.04
CA LEU A 159 10.48 12.78 -9.06
C LEU A 159 11.60 12.92 -10.11
N ASP A 160 11.29 12.51 -11.34
CA ASP A 160 12.05 12.75 -12.59
C ASP A 160 13.53 12.30 -12.60
N SER A 161 13.99 11.64 -11.54
CA SER A 161 15.38 11.24 -11.34
C SER A 161 15.45 9.91 -10.59
N ASP A 162 16.53 9.17 -10.85
CA ASP A 162 16.80 7.96 -10.10
C ASP A 162 16.96 8.27 -8.61
N PRO A 163 16.56 7.34 -7.73
CA PRO A 163 16.66 7.56 -6.30
C PRO A 163 18.11 7.78 -5.87
N ASP A 164 18.37 8.79 -5.03
CA ASP A 164 19.64 8.91 -4.32
C ASP A 164 19.70 7.82 -3.23
N PRO A 165 20.54 6.78 -3.38
CA PRO A 165 20.60 5.69 -2.42
C PRO A 165 21.01 6.15 -1.02
N SER A 166 21.79 7.24 -0.93
CA SER A 166 22.29 7.75 0.36
C SER A 166 21.16 8.23 1.28
N GLN A 167 20.01 8.60 0.70
CA GLN A 167 18.83 9.05 1.44
C GLN A 167 17.98 7.88 1.97
N MET A 168 18.20 6.65 1.49
CA MET A 168 17.46 5.47 1.94
C MET A 168 18.03 4.90 3.24
N PRO A 169 17.18 4.29 4.10
CA PRO A 169 17.65 3.53 5.26
C PRO A 169 18.63 2.43 4.83
N SER A 170 19.79 2.35 5.49
CA SER A 170 20.85 1.39 5.15
C SER A 170 20.35 -0.05 5.14
N VAL A 171 19.45 -0.39 6.06
CA VAL A 171 18.90 -1.75 6.26
C VAL A 171 18.08 -2.26 5.07
N CYS A 172 17.40 -1.38 4.33
CA CYS A 172 16.57 -1.77 3.18
C CYS A 172 17.06 -1.20 1.84
N ARG A 173 18.09 -0.33 1.84
CA ARG A 173 18.57 0.39 0.65
C ARG A 173 18.80 -0.52 -0.56
N LYS A 174 19.55 -1.61 -0.38
CA LYS A 174 19.91 -2.52 -1.49
C LYS A 174 18.67 -3.18 -2.09
N SER A 175 17.79 -3.73 -1.25
CA SER A 175 16.59 -4.41 -1.72
C SER A 175 15.59 -3.43 -2.34
N THR A 176 15.41 -2.24 -1.75
CA THR A 176 14.57 -1.19 -2.35
C THR A 176 15.07 -0.76 -3.73
N MET A 177 16.38 -0.58 -3.91
CA MET A 177 16.95 -0.19 -5.21
C MET A 177 16.78 -1.27 -6.28
N GLU A 178 17.08 -2.54 -5.95
CA GLU A 178 16.94 -3.63 -6.90
C GLU A 178 15.46 -3.82 -7.27
N TYR A 179 14.57 -3.82 -6.27
CA TYR A 179 13.12 -3.87 -6.49
C TYR A 179 12.63 -2.73 -7.39
N PHE A 180 13.04 -1.49 -7.11
CA PHE A 180 12.64 -0.32 -7.91
C PHE A 180 13.00 -0.48 -9.40
N LYS A 181 14.20 -0.97 -9.71
CA LYS A 181 14.64 -1.19 -11.09
C LYS A 181 13.72 -2.15 -11.84
N HIS A 182 13.33 -3.26 -11.20
CA HIS A 182 12.42 -4.24 -11.80
C HIS A 182 11.00 -3.69 -11.94
N MET A 183 10.49 -3.01 -10.91
CA MET A 183 9.16 -2.42 -10.94
C MET A 183 9.03 -1.30 -11.96
N LYS A 184 10.07 -0.48 -12.16
CA LYS A 184 10.07 0.56 -13.20
C LYS A 184 9.85 -0.05 -14.59
N LYS A 185 10.59 -1.11 -14.92
CA LYS A 185 10.45 -1.82 -16.20
C LYS A 185 9.08 -2.48 -16.36
N LEU A 186 8.56 -3.08 -15.28
CA LEU A 186 7.20 -3.64 -15.29
C LEU A 186 6.16 -2.55 -15.50
N GLY A 187 6.27 -1.42 -14.82
CA GLY A 187 5.39 -0.27 -14.97
C GLY A 187 5.39 0.27 -16.40
N GLU A 188 6.55 0.47 -17.02
CA GLU A 188 6.69 0.86 -18.43
C GLU A 188 5.96 -0.13 -19.36
N THR A 189 6.11 -1.44 -19.12
CA THR A 189 5.45 -2.50 -19.89
C THR A 189 3.92 -2.45 -19.71
N LEU A 190 3.42 -2.26 -18.49
CA LEU A 190 1.99 -2.16 -18.22
C LEU A 190 1.39 -0.89 -18.83
N PHE A 191 2.12 0.22 -18.83
CA PHE A 191 1.70 1.44 -19.53
C PHE A 191 1.60 1.24 -21.05
N GLU A 192 2.48 0.42 -21.65
CA GLU A 192 2.35 0.08 -23.07
C GLU A 192 1.07 -0.71 -23.35
N LEU A 193 0.81 -1.76 -22.56
CA LEU A 193 -0.39 -2.58 -22.68
C LEU A 193 -1.66 -1.77 -22.48
N LEU A 194 -1.68 -0.85 -21.50
CA LEU A 194 -2.79 0.06 -21.26
C LEU A 194 -2.98 1.05 -22.43
N SER A 195 -1.90 1.54 -23.03
CA SER A 195 -1.98 2.41 -24.22
C SER A 195 -2.65 1.68 -25.38
N GLU A 196 -2.23 0.45 -25.66
CA GLU A 196 -2.83 -0.38 -26.72
C GLU A 196 -4.29 -0.76 -26.40
N ALA A 197 -4.62 -1.06 -25.15
CA ALA A 197 -5.99 -1.34 -24.71
C ALA A 197 -6.94 -0.16 -24.96
N LEU A 198 -6.42 1.06 -24.88
CA LEU A 198 -7.10 2.32 -25.21
C LEU A 198 -7.15 2.63 -26.73
N GLY A 199 -6.52 1.79 -27.57
CA GLY A 199 -6.42 2.01 -29.02
C GLY A 199 -5.37 3.04 -29.42
N LEU A 200 -4.40 3.31 -28.53
CA LEU A 200 -3.30 4.24 -28.76
C LEU A 200 -2.03 3.49 -29.22
N GLN A 201 -1.01 4.23 -29.64
CA GLN A 201 0.32 3.67 -29.85
C GLN A 201 0.89 3.16 -28.52
N ALA A 202 1.61 2.04 -28.54
CA ALA A 202 2.14 1.39 -27.34
C ALA A 202 2.85 2.37 -26.39
N ASP A 203 3.76 3.21 -26.90
CA ASP A 203 4.54 4.13 -26.06
C ASP A 203 3.76 5.40 -25.63
N HIS A 204 2.46 5.52 -25.90
CA HIS A 204 1.74 6.78 -25.67
C HIS A 204 1.79 7.25 -24.21
N LEU A 205 1.37 6.42 -23.24
CA LEU A 205 1.33 6.82 -21.83
C LEU A 205 2.74 7.07 -21.26
N ASN A 206 3.74 6.33 -21.71
CA ASN A 206 5.14 6.53 -21.34
C ASN A 206 5.67 7.86 -21.88
N SER A 207 5.46 8.14 -23.17
CA SER A 207 5.97 9.34 -23.85
C SER A 207 5.40 10.65 -23.29
N VAL A 208 4.13 10.68 -22.87
CA VAL A 208 3.52 11.85 -22.22
C VAL A 208 3.96 12.03 -20.76
N GLY A 209 4.70 11.06 -20.21
CA GLY A 209 5.39 11.17 -18.93
C GLY A 209 4.70 10.52 -17.75
N TYR A 210 3.66 9.70 -17.95
CA TYR A 210 2.96 9.05 -16.85
C TYR A 210 3.81 8.01 -16.09
N SER A 211 4.90 7.54 -16.71
CA SER A 211 5.89 6.66 -16.06
C SER A 211 7.07 7.39 -15.42
N LYS A 212 7.17 8.72 -15.51
CA LYS A 212 8.34 9.50 -15.04
C LYS A 212 8.37 9.75 -13.52
N GLY A 213 7.20 9.79 -12.89
CA GLY A 213 7.07 9.93 -11.44
C GLY A 213 6.75 8.58 -10.80
N CYS A 214 7.52 8.20 -9.78
CA CYS A 214 7.23 6.99 -9.01
C CYS A 214 7.36 7.27 -7.51
N SER A 215 6.44 6.72 -6.72
CA SER A 215 6.59 6.65 -5.27
C SER A 215 6.50 5.19 -4.85
N ILE A 216 7.44 4.78 -4.00
CA ILE A 216 7.34 3.54 -3.25
C ILE A 216 6.77 3.89 -1.88
N VAL A 217 5.55 3.44 -1.63
CA VAL A 217 4.90 3.56 -0.32
C VAL A 217 4.89 2.17 0.29
N THR A 218 5.59 2.01 1.41
CA THR A 218 5.72 0.72 2.09
C THR A 218 4.98 0.79 3.42
N HIS A 219 4.00 -0.09 3.57
CA HIS A 219 3.16 -0.14 4.76
C HIS A 219 3.57 -1.29 5.67
N TYR A 220 3.57 -1.02 6.97
CA TYR A 220 3.78 -2.00 8.02
C TYR A 220 2.58 -2.00 8.93
N TYR A 221 1.91 -3.15 9.00
CA TYR A 221 0.70 -3.37 9.80
C TYR A 221 1.06 -4.26 10.99
N PRO A 222 1.44 -3.69 12.15
CA PRO A 222 1.76 -4.49 13.33
C PRO A 222 0.49 -5.16 13.87
N PRO A 223 0.60 -6.27 14.63
CA PRO A 223 -0.56 -6.94 15.22
C PRO A 223 -1.42 -5.98 16.04
N CYS A 224 -2.73 -5.97 15.79
CA CYS A 224 -3.69 -5.14 16.51
C CYS A 224 -4.34 -5.97 17.65
N PRO A 225 -4.40 -5.47 18.90
CA PRO A 225 -5.08 -6.17 19.99
C PRO A 225 -6.62 -6.16 19.87
N GLN A 226 -7.18 -5.24 19.07
CA GLN A 226 -8.62 -5.08 18.84
C GLN A 226 -8.91 -4.89 17.33
N PRO A 227 -8.60 -5.89 16.48
CA PRO A 227 -8.66 -5.76 15.02
C PRO A 227 -10.05 -5.43 14.48
N GLU A 228 -11.11 -5.78 15.19
CA GLU A 228 -12.50 -5.47 14.85
C GLU A 228 -12.81 -3.96 14.89
N LEU A 229 -12.08 -3.19 15.69
CA LEU A 229 -12.34 -1.77 15.93
C LEU A 229 -11.62 -0.83 14.94
N THR A 230 -10.66 -1.32 14.18
CA THR A 230 -9.79 -0.48 13.32
C THR A 230 -9.52 -1.13 11.97
N LEU A 231 -8.85 -0.41 11.07
CA LEU A 231 -8.43 -0.93 9.77
C LEU A 231 -6.96 -0.61 9.54
N GLY A 232 -6.26 -1.50 8.83
CA GLY A 232 -4.91 -1.23 8.34
C GLY A 232 -4.89 -0.06 7.34
N VAL A 233 -5.90 0.03 6.48
CA VAL A 233 -6.16 1.18 5.60
C VAL A 233 -7.67 1.32 5.42
N ARG A 234 -8.21 2.53 5.57
CA ARG A 234 -9.63 2.82 5.27
C ARG A 234 -9.95 2.67 3.78
N LYS A 235 -11.24 2.53 3.45
CA LYS A 235 -11.73 2.53 2.05
C LYS A 235 -11.24 3.79 1.32
N HIS A 236 -10.65 3.59 0.15
CA HIS A 236 -10.18 4.68 -0.71
C HIS A 236 -10.06 4.18 -2.15
N ALA A 237 -9.83 5.13 -3.06
CA ALA A 237 -9.30 4.86 -4.39
C ALA A 237 -7.93 5.53 -4.48
N ASP A 238 -6.99 4.88 -5.16
CA ASP A 238 -5.67 5.45 -5.38
C ASP A 238 -5.77 6.71 -6.25
N ALA A 239 -5.01 7.74 -5.90
CA ALA A 239 -4.97 9.00 -6.64
C ALA A 239 -4.07 8.94 -7.90
N GLY A 240 -3.27 7.88 -8.02
CA GLY A 240 -2.37 7.64 -9.15
C GLY A 240 -3.07 7.01 -10.35
N ILE A 241 -2.30 6.76 -11.41
CA ILE A 241 -2.80 6.12 -12.64
C ILE A 241 -2.73 4.60 -12.55
N LEU A 242 -1.64 4.10 -12.00
CA LEU A 242 -1.37 2.68 -11.81
C LEU A 242 -0.63 2.49 -10.49
N THR A 243 -1.17 1.63 -9.64
CA THR A 243 -0.48 1.10 -8.46
C THR A 243 -0.05 -0.31 -8.78
N MET A 244 1.18 -0.67 -8.39
CA MET A 244 1.66 -2.04 -8.41
C MET A 244 1.99 -2.46 -6.99
N LEU A 245 1.24 -3.43 -6.48
CA LEU A 245 1.26 -3.85 -5.08
C LEU A 245 1.96 -5.21 -4.94
N LEU A 246 3.06 -5.21 -4.18
CA LEU A 246 3.65 -6.40 -3.60
C LEU A 246 3.14 -6.58 -2.17
N GLN A 247 2.67 -7.77 -1.83
CA GLN A 247 2.26 -8.12 -0.46
C GLN A 247 3.04 -9.33 0.06
N ASN A 248 3.11 -9.44 1.38
CA ASN A 248 3.67 -10.63 2.03
C ASN A 248 2.66 -11.80 2.01
N HIS A 249 2.94 -12.85 2.78
CA HIS A 249 2.10 -14.04 2.85
C HIS A 249 0.86 -13.87 3.77
N ILE A 250 0.71 -12.72 4.43
CA ILE A 250 -0.43 -12.41 5.30
C ILE A 250 -1.46 -11.66 4.47
N GLY A 251 -2.73 -12.09 4.55
CA GLY A 251 -3.84 -11.43 3.85
C GLY A 251 -4.22 -10.07 4.44
N GLY A 252 -5.32 -9.51 3.97
CA GLY A 252 -5.89 -8.26 4.48
C GLY A 252 -6.20 -7.22 3.39
N LEU A 253 -5.78 -7.47 2.15
CA LEU A 253 -6.25 -6.67 1.01
C LEU A 253 -7.67 -7.07 0.65
N GLN A 254 -8.55 -6.07 0.58
CA GLN A 254 -9.91 -6.22 0.09
C GLN A 254 -10.16 -5.25 -1.07
N VAL A 255 -10.92 -5.69 -2.06
CA VAL A 255 -11.33 -4.86 -3.21
C VAL A 255 -12.86 -4.78 -3.25
N LEU A 256 -13.39 -3.57 -3.43
CA LEU A 256 -14.82 -3.32 -3.59
C LEU A 256 -15.20 -3.46 -5.06
N HIS A 257 -16.04 -4.44 -5.39
CA HIS A 257 -16.56 -4.64 -6.74
C HIS A 257 -18.07 -4.91 -6.68
N ASN A 258 -18.87 -4.25 -7.53
CA ASN A 258 -20.33 -4.36 -7.53
C ASN A 258 -20.99 -4.20 -6.14
N GLY A 259 -20.45 -3.30 -5.30
CA GLY A 259 -20.97 -3.01 -3.96
C GLY A 259 -20.62 -4.06 -2.90
N GLN A 260 -19.76 -5.02 -3.21
CA GLN A 260 -19.32 -6.08 -2.29
C GLN A 260 -17.80 -6.08 -2.13
N TRP A 261 -17.33 -6.32 -0.92
CA TRP A 261 -15.90 -6.45 -0.63
C TRP A 261 -15.44 -7.90 -0.86
N PHE A 262 -14.33 -8.06 -1.56
CA PHE A 262 -13.72 -9.35 -1.88
C PHE A 262 -12.31 -9.43 -1.30
N ASP A 263 -12.02 -10.53 -0.60
CA ASP A 263 -10.68 -10.80 -0.07
C ASP A 263 -9.74 -11.23 -1.20
N ILE A 264 -8.59 -10.56 -1.28
CA ILE A 264 -7.54 -10.92 -2.24
C ILE A 264 -6.49 -11.78 -1.53
N HIS A 265 -6.37 -13.03 -1.98
CA HIS A 265 -5.48 -13.99 -1.35
C HIS A 265 -4.00 -13.67 -1.66
N PRO A 266 -3.12 -13.69 -0.64
CA PRO A 266 -1.70 -13.50 -0.84
C PRO A 266 -1.11 -14.69 -1.60
N THR A 267 -0.59 -14.42 -2.79
CA THR A 267 0.11 -15.42 -3.61
C THR A 267 1.52 -14.93 -3.88
N ARG A 268 2.51 -15.75 -3.51
CA ARG A 268 3.93 -15.40 -3.66
C ARG A 268 4.26 -15.23 -5.15
N GLY A 269 4.95 -14.13 -5.47
CA GLY A 269 5.34 -13.83 -6.84
C GLY A 269 4.25 -13.21 -7.71
N PHE A 270 3.11 -12.80 -7.13
CA PHE A 270 2.08 -12.07 -7.85
C PHE A 270 2.22 -10.58 -7.52
N ILE A 271 2.21 -9.74 -8.56
CA ILE A 271 2.02 -8.30 -8.43
C ILE A 271 0.54 -8.02 -8.66
N LYS A 272 -0.05 -7.09 -7.92
CA LYS A 272 -1.46 -6.72 -8.05
C LYS A 272 -1.63 -5.24 -8.38
#